data_AF-A0A1H4WDJ7-F1
#
_entry.id   AF-A0A1H4WDJ7-F1
#
_cell.length_a   1.000
_cell.length_b   1.000
_cell.length_c   1.000
_cell.angle_alpha   90.00
_cell.angle_beta   90.00
_cell.angle_gamma   90.00
#
_symmetry.space_group_name_H-M   'P 1'
#
loop_
_entity.id
_entity.type
_entity.pdbx_description
1 polymer ?
#
loop_
_entity_poly.entity_id
_entity_poly.type
_entity_poly.pdbx_seq_one_letter_code
_entity_poly.pdbx_strand_id
1 'polypeptide(L)'
;MPSTRLSALTAGAVTLLALSVPAPAARADTGCDRALAAAERAERSYDAMKADLLRGIADGGHPDISQERALRRAEAERDATASAAQRACRP
;
A
#
# COMPACT_ATOMS: atom_id res chain seq x y z
N MET A 1 -47.86 26.74 7.99
CA MET A 1 -47.30 26.78 6.62
C MET A 1 -46.76 25.39 6.27
N PRO A 2 -47.49 24.54 5.53
CA PRO A 2 -46.90 23.31 5.00
C PRO A 2 -46.21 23.61 3.67
N SER A 3 -44.88 23.49 3.66
CA SER A 3 -44.08 23.55 2.44
C SER A 3 -43.99 22.15 1.83
N THR A 4 -44.85 21.86 0.87
CA THR A 4 -44.65 20.78 -0.10
C THR A 4 -43.65 21.26 -1.15
N ARG A 5 -42.48 20.63 -1.24
CA ARG A 5 -41.63 20.72 -2.43
C ARG A 5 -41.56 19.36 -3.09
N LEU A 6 -42.05 19.36 -4.32
CA LEU A 6 -42.09 18.24 -5.24
C LEU A 6 -40.68 17.77 -5.61
N SER A 7 -40.58 16.46 -5.81
CA SER A 7 -39.50 15.77 -6.51
C SER A 7 -39.33 16.29 -7.94
N ALA A 8 -38.09 16.44 -8.39
CA ALA A 8 -37.75 16.60 -9.80
C ALA A 8 -36.56 15.70 -10.14
N LEU A 9 -36.77 14.89 -11.17
CA LEU A 9 -35.88 13.90 -11.75
C LEU A 9 -34.55 14.50 -12.23
N THR A 10 -33.52 13.68 -12.36
CA THR A 10 -32.88 13.41 -13.66
C THR A 10 -31.88 12.26 -13.55
N ALA A 11 -32.26 11.13 -14.13
CA ALA A 11 -31.37 10.04 -14.46
C ALA A 11 -30.43 10.50 -15.57
N GLY A 12 -29.14 10.61 -15.27
CA GLY A 12 -28.08 10.82 -16.25
C GLY A 12 -27.27 9.54 -16.39
N ALA A 13 -27.74 8.60 -17.21
CA ALA A 13 -26.94 7.47 -17.63
C ALA A 13 -25.91 7.96 -18.66
N VAL A 14 -24.64 8.06 -18.24
CA VAL A 14 -23.52 8.31 -19.16
C VAL A 14 -22.84 6.98 -19.45
N THR A 15 -23.25 6.35 -20.55
CA THR A 15 -22.48 5.29 -21.21
C THR A 15 -21.37 5.92 -22.03
N LEU A 16 -20.11 5.76 -21.62
CA LEU A 16 -18.96 6.12 -22.44
C LEU A 16 -18.00 4.93 -22.57
N LEU A 17 -18.11 4.32 -23.76
CA LEU A 17 -17.06 3.71 -24.59
C LEU A 17 -16.00 2.87 -23.87
N ALA A 18 -16.19 1.55 -23.98
CA ALA A 18 -15.13 0.55 -23.88
C ALA A 18 -14.07 0.81 -24.97
N LEU A 19 -13.01 1.54 -24.63
CA LEU A 19 -11.73 1.38 -25.30
C LEU A 19 -11.12 0.08 -24.77
N SER A 20 -11.32 -1.01 -25.53
CA SER A 20 -10.52 -2.22 -25.41
C SER A 20 -9.09 -1.90 -25.83
N VAL A 21 -8.33 -1.30 -24.91
CA VAL A 21 -6.87 -1.31 -24.99
C VAL A 21 -6.46 -2.78 -25.00
N PRO A 22 -5.74 -3.28 -26.02
CA PRO A 22 -5.11 -4.57 -25.90
C PRO A 22 -4.15 -4.45 -24.71
N ALA A 23 -4.55 -5.01 -23.57
CA ALA A 23 -3.66 -5.15 -22.43
C ALA A 23 -2.44 -5.90 -22.99
N PRO A 24 -1.22 -5.33 -22.93
CA PRO A 24 -0.03 -6.06 -23.32
C PRO A 24 -0.09 -7.37 -22.56
N ALA A 25 -0.09 -8.50 -23.29
CA ALA A 25 -0.10 -9.81 -22.71
C ALA A 25 0.94 -9.79 -21.60
N ALA A 26 0.45 -9.91 -20.35
CA ALA A 26 1.30 -9.88 -19.18
C ALA A 26 2.29 -11.02 -19.37
N ARG A 27 3.49 -10.69 -19.87
CA ARG A 27 4.65 -11.47 -19.54
C ARG A 27 4.59 -11.48 -18.02
N ALA A 28 4.42 -12.66 -17.43
CA ALA A 28 4.63 -12.84 -16.01
C ALA A 28 6.06 -12.37 -15.79
N ASP A 29 6.21 -11.09 -15.47
CA ASP A 29 7.49 -10.46 -15.33
C ASP A 29 7.95 -10.91 -13.96
N THR A 30 8.56 -12.10 -13.96
CA THR A 30 9.06 -12.74 -12.74
C THR A 30 10.00 -11.81 -11.97
N GLY A 31 10.55 -10.77 -12.61
CA GLY A 31 11.24 -9.66 -11.95
C GLY A 31 10.30 -8.80 -11.10
N CYS A 32 9.21 -8.29 -11.68
CA CYS A 32 8.20 -7.50 -10.97
C CYS A 32 7.54 -8.29 -9.83
N ASP A 33 7.06 -9.52 -10.08
CA ASP A 33 6.39 -10.33 -9.05
C ASP A 33 7.31 -10.61 -7.86
N ARG A 34 8.58 -10.96 -8.12
CA ARG A 34 9.57 -11.15 -7.05
C ARG A 34 9.86 -9.86 -6.29
N ALA A 35 9.93 -8.73 -6.99
CA ALA A 35 10.19 -7.44 -6.36
C ALA A 35 9.01 -6.99 -5.48
N LEU A 36 7.76 -7.22 -5.92
CA LEU A 36 6.56 -7.01 -5.11
C LEU A 36 6.57 -7.92 -3.87
N ALA A 37 6.83 -9.22 -4.03
CA ALA A 37 6.90 -10.14 -2.91
C ALA A 37 8.01 -9.78 -1.89
N ALA A 38 9.11 -9.19 -2.36
CA ALA A 38 10.17 -8.67 -1.49
C ALA A 38 9.71 -7.42 -0.73
N ALA A 39 9.07 -6.47 -1.42
CA ALA A 39 8.51 -5.26 -0.80
C ALA A 39 7.47 -5.59 0.28
N GLU A 40 6.53 -6.48 -0.02
CA GLU A 40 5.53 -6.91 0.97
C GLU A 40 6.16 -7.62 2.18
N ARG A 41 7.22 -8.41 1.97
CA ARG A 41 7.93 -9.06 3.09
C ARG A 41 8.60 -8.03 3.99
N ALA A 42 9.25 -7.02 3.40
CA ALA A 42 9.90 -5.96 4.15
C ALA A 42 8.87 -5.10 4.92
N GLU A 43 7.73 -4.80 4.31
CA GLU A 43 6.61 -4.10 4.95
C GLU A 43 6.09 -4.86 6.17
N ARG A 44 5.74 -6.15 6.01
CA ARG A 44 5.29 -6.99 7.13
C ARG A 44 6.32 -7.08 8.25
N SER A 45 7.61 -7.13 7.90
CA SER A 45 8.72 -7.16 8.87
C SER A 45 8.80 -5.86 9.68
N TYR A 46 8.74 -4.71 9.00
CA TYR A 46 8.70 -3.39 9.65
C TYR A 46 7.49 -3.26 10.57
N ASP A 47 6.30 -3.65 10.10
CA ASP A 47 5.07 -3.54 10.88
C ASP A 47 5.09 -4.44 12.12
N ALA A 48 5.61 -5.66 12.00
CA ALA A 48 5.79 -6.55 13.15
C ALA A 48 6.75 -5.95 14.18
N MET A 49 7.91 -5.45 13.75
CA MET A 49 8.88 -4.79 14.65
C MET A 49 8.28 -3.55 15.32
N LYS A 50 7.53 -2.74 14.58
CA LYS A 50 6.84 -1.57 15.13
C LYS A 50 5.78 -1.97 16.16
N ALA A 51 4.99 -3.00 15.86
CA ALA A 51 3.95 -3.50 16.76
C ALA A 51 4.55 -4.06 18.06
N ASP A 52 5.63 -4.83 17.96
CA ASP A 52 6.33 -5.37 19.13
C ASP A 52 6.94 -4.26 19.99
N LEU A 53 7.54 -3.24 19.37
CA LEU A 53 8.07 -2.08 20.08
C LEU A 53 6.96 -1.32 20.82
N LEU A 54 5.83 -1.06 20.15
CA LEU A 54 4.69 -0.36 20.74
C LEU A 54 4.05 -1.17 21.87
N ARG A 55 3.98 -2.50 21.74
CA ARG A 55 3.52 -3.37 22.82
C ARG A 55 4.45 -3.28 24.03
N GLY A 56 5.76 -3.37 23.82
CA GLY A 56 6.74 -3.22 24.89
C GLY A 56 6.61 -1.88 25.63
N ILE A 57 6.38 -0.78 24.90
CA ILE A 57 6.11 0.54 25.50
C ILE A 57 4.80 0.52 26.31
N ALA A 58 3.73 -0.07 25.77
CA ALA A 58 2.45 -0.17 26.46
C ALA A 58 2.53 -1.00 27.75
N ASP A 59 3.39 -2.02 27.76
CA ASP A 59 3.69 -2.85 28.92
C ASP A 59 4.66 -2.18 29.92
N GLY A 60 5.02 -0.91 29.70
CA GLY A 60 5.88 -0.09 30.58
C GLY A 60 7.38 -0.16 30.26
N GLY A 61 7.76 -0.85 29.19
CA GLY A 61 9.13 -0.90 28.69
C GLY A 61 9.62 0.45 28.15
N HIS A 62 10.94 0.66 28.21
CA HIS A 62 11.60 1.82 27.60
C HIS A 62 12.53 1.34 26.48
N PRO A 63 12.20 1.62 25.20
CA PRO A 63 13.07 1.34 24.08
C PRO A 63 14.44 1.95 24.28
N ASP A 64 15.48 1.18 23.96
CA ASP A 64 16.82 1.70 23.84
C ASP A 64 17.16 2.05 22.37
N ILE A 65 18.29 2.72 22.20
CA ILE A 65 18.80 3.15 20.88
C ILE A 65 19.00 1.99 19.91
N SER A 66 19.26 0.76 20.39
CA SER A 66 19.42 -0.41 19.52
C SER A 66 18.09 -0.83 18.89
N GLN A 67 17.00 -0.78 19.65
CA GLN A 67 15.64 -1.08 19.19
C GLN A 67 15.16 -0.02 18.19
N GLU A 68 15.36 1.26 18.50
CA GLU A 68 15.05 2.35 17.57
C GLU A 68 15.84 2.25 16.26
N ARG A 69 17.13 1.92 16.36
CA ARG A 69 18.00 1.73 15.20
C ARG A 69 17.58 0.50 14.38
N ALA A 70 17.12 -0.57 15.03
CA ALA A 70 16.57 -1.73 14.33
C ALA A 70 15.33 -1.35 13.52
N LEU A 71 14.38 -0.63 14.13
CA LEU A 71 13.18 -0.17 13.44
C LEU A 71 13.51 0.76 12.26
N ARG A 72 14.46 1.69 12.44
CA ARG A 72 14.94 2.60 11.38
C ARG A 72 15.60 1.86 10.21
N ARG A 73 16.34 0.78 10.48
CA ARG A 73 16.90 -0.08 9.42
C ARG A 73 15.81 -0.82 8.66
N ALA A 74 14.82 -1.36 9.37
CA ALA A 74 13.69 -2.03 8.76
C ALA A 74 12.86 -1.08 7.88
N GLU A 75 12.68 0.16 8.33
CA GLU A 75 12.04 1.21 7.54
C GLU A 75 12.79 1.51 6.25
N ALA A 76 14.12 1.70 6.34
CA ALA A 76 14.95 1.91 5.17
C ALA A 76 14.90 0.73 4.18
N GLU A 77 14.84 -0.50 4.69
CA GLU A 77 14.69 -1.71 3.85
C GLU A 77 13.32 -1.77 3.16
N ARG A 78 12.24 -1.47 3.89
CA ARG A 78 10.88 -1.34 3.32
C ARG A 78 10.87 -0.32 2.18
N ASP A 79 11.42 0.87 2.41
CA ASP A 79 11.40 1.94 1.41
C ASP A 79 12.27 1.60 0.19
N ALA A 80 13.43 0.98 0.41
CA ALA A 80 14.33 0.52 -0.64
C ALA A 80 13.69 -0.56 -1.52
N THR A 81 13.04 -1.55 -0.90
CA THR A 81 12.37 -2.65 -1.61
C THR A 81 11.11 -2.18 -2.34
N ALA A 82 10.31 -1.29 -1.74
CA ALA A 82 9.18 -0.65 -2.42
C ALA A 82 9.63 0.13 -3.65
N SER A 83 10.71 0.91 -3.53
CA SER A 83 11.30 1.64 -4.66
C SER A 83 11.85 0.69 -5.73
N ALA A 84 12.43 -0.45 -5.33
CA ALA A 84 12.91 -1.47 -6.27
C ALA A 84 11.76 -2.13 -7.04
N ALA A 85 10.65 -2.43 -6.36
CA ALA A 85 9.44 -2.95 -6.99
C ALA A 85 8.87 -1.96 -8.02
N GLN A 86 8.76 -0.68 -7.67
CA GLN A 86 8.31 0.36 -8.61
C GLN A 86 9.17 0.42 -9.88
N ARG A 87 10.50 0.26 -9.75
CA ARG A 87 11.40 0.22 -10.91
C ARG A 87 11.24 -1.06 -11.72
N ALA A 88 11.13 -2.20 -11.07
CA ALA A 88 11.01 -3.51 -11.72
C ALA A 88 9.67 -3.68 -12.44
N CYS A 89 8.62 -3.00 -11.98
CA CYS A 89 7.28 -3.09 -12.56
C CYS A 89 6.95 -1.97 -13.55
N ARG A 90 7.94 -1.14 -13.96
CA ARG A 90 7.72 -0.18 -15.05
C ARG A 90 7.67 -0.91 -16.40
N PRO A 91 6.74 -0.55 -17.29
CA PRO A 91 6.68 -1.08 -18.65
C PRO A 91 7.91 -0.74 -19.50
#